data_AF-A0A5C3QGH6-F1
#
_entry.id   AF-A0A5C3QGH6-F1
#
_cell.length_a   1.000
_cell.length_b   1.000
_cell.length_c   1.000
_cell.angle_alpha   90.00
_cell.angle_beta   90.00
_cell.angle_gamma   90.00
#
_symmetry.space_group_name_H-M   'P 1'
#
loop_
_entity.id
_entity.type
_entity.pdbx_description
1 polymer ?
#
loop_
_entity_poly.entity_id
_entity_poly.type
_entity_poly.pdbx_seq_one_letter_code
_entity_poly.pdbx_strand_id
1 'polypeptide(L)'
;MFRASVLLSFVSFALALSASDLQVSVKAVSSSVRSIEDIILTAVVTNPTESEVRITSADNILDDANTESFAVSKDGERVVFAGVRMTANLELDTNWVTLPAGASLAVNHTVSQLYDFESHGTGKFTFKPSASFVSDITKVPVTVDVESVTVEVTEDVTFRPLFTRDEVPAGARQSTVNCGDGNRAQILRDSLADARARAGGAAYDIRANPNSVAWNRYFGGANHNDVWWRFDMIAGDLASSGVRQIYCNQDPAGICNRASAYVLLYLSGGAITSSDVYICDSFYNFPNTRDVCGWDINNLGYTKAGVMLHELSHATAATTDVYYCGPVQSLSPAEKFNNADNYQCMAHHIYRQYNC
;
A
#
# COMPACT_ATOMS: atom_id res chain seq x y z
N MET A 1 -20.84 0.38 61.28
CA MET A 1 -19.78 -0.24 60.47
C MET A 1 -20.05 0.09 59.01
N PHE A 2 -19.43 1.14 58.47
CA PHE A 2 -19.51 1.47 57.05
C PHE A 2 -18.27 0.92 56.35
N ARG A 3 -18.46 -0.03 55.42
CA ARG A 3 -17.40 -0.50 54.52
C ARG A 3 -17.40 0.41 53.30
N ALA A 4 -16.35 1.20 53.13
CA ALA A 4 -16.08 1.91 51.90
C ALA A 4 -15.43 0.93 50.90
N SER A 5 -16.13 0.62 49.82
CA SER A 5 -15.54 -0.08 48.68
C SER A 5 -14.78 0.93 47.83
N VAL A 6 -13.46 0.82 47.81
CA VAL A 6 -12.60 1.59 46.90
C VAL A 6 -12.61 0.87 45.55
N LEU A 7 -13.24 1.48 44.54
CA LEU A 7 -13.04 1.11 43.14
C LEU A 7 -11.66 1.62 42.71
N LEU A 8 -10.69 0.72 42.58
CA LEU A 8 -9.45 1.02 41.86
C LEU A 8 -9.78 1.05 40.35
N SER A 9 -9.80 2.25 39.77
CA SER A 9 -9.72 2.43 38.33
C SER A 9 -8.29 2.16 37.90
N PHE A 10 -8.02 0.99 37.31
CA PHE A 10 -6.75 0.74 36.62
C PHE A 10 -6.70 1.59 35.37
N VAL A 11 -5.86 2.62 35.37
CA VAL A 11 -5.47 3.33 34.16
C VAL A 11 -4.50 2.41 33.42
N SER A 12 -4.98 1.71 32.39
CA SER A 12 -4.10 1.00 31.45
C SER A 12 -3.26 2.03 30.72
N PHE A 13 -1.99 2.15 31.11
CA PHE A 13 -1.01 2.81 30.26
C PHE A 13 -0.82 1.95 29.02
N ALA A 14 -1.29 2.43 27.87
CA ALA A 14 -1.03 1.80 26.59
C ALA A 14 0.48 1.87 26.31
N LEU A 15 1.21 0.81 26.65
CA LEU A 15 2.62 0.65 26.30
C LEU A 15 2.76 0.66 24.77
N ALA A 16 3.87 1.21 24.28
CA ALA A 16 4.17 1.18 22.85
C ALA A 16 4.42 -0.28 22.43
N LEU A 17 3.73 -0.74 21.38
CA LEU A 17 3.92 -2.06 20.81
C LEU A 17 5.37 -2.23 20.33
N SER A 18 5.97 -3.37 20.61
CA SER A 18 7.31 -3.76 20.19
C SER A 18 7.29 -5.09 19.43
N ALA A 19 8.35 -5.39 18.68
CA ALA A 19 8.42 -6.61 17.88
C ALA A 19 8.35 -7.89 18.74
N SER A 20 8.80 -7.84 19.99
CA SER A 20 8.69 -8.96 20.94
C SER A 20 7.28 -9.19 21.48
N ASP A 21 6.36 -8.25 21.28
CA ASP A 21 4.97 -8.35 21.76
C ASP A 21 4.10 -9.16 20.81
N LEU A 22 4.63 -9.57 19.65
CA LEU A 22 3.95 -10.42 18.68
C LEU A 22 4.83 -11.62 18.32
N GLN A 23 4.21 -12.77 18.16
CA GLN A 23 4.85 -13.94 17.54
C GLN A 23 4.17 -14.20 16.20
N VAL A 24 4.96 -14.23 15.14
CA VAL A 24 4.47 -14.42 13.79
C VAL A 24 5.10 -15.67 13.20
N SER A 25 4.28 -16.49 12.54
CA SER A 25 4.76 -17.65 11.79
C SER A 25 3.99 -17.79 10.50
N VAL A 26 4.65 -18.29 9.45
CA VAL A 26 4.01 -18.66 8.20
C VAL A 26 4.42 -20.09 7.87
N LYS A 27 3.47 -20.89 7.39
CA LYS A 27 3.71 -22.24 6.92
C LYS A 27 3.00 -22.47 5.59
N ALA A 28 3.65 -23.16 4.67
CA ALA A 28 2.95 -23.72 3.53
C ALA A 28 2.23 -25.00 3.95
N VAL A 29 1.00 -25.20 3.47
CA VAL A 29 0.23 -26.44 3.69
C VAL A 29 0.96 -27.64 3.08
N SER A 30 1.66 -27.43 1.96
CA SER A 30 2.58 -28.40 1.36
C SER A 30 3.87 -27.72 0.92
N SER A 31 5.01 -28.40 1.09
CA SER A 31 6.31 -27.93 0.58
C SER A 31 6.51 -28.19 -0.92
N SER A 32 5.64 -29.00 -1.54
CA SER A 32 5.65 -29.27 -2.96
C SER A 32 4.23 -29.48 -3.50
N VAL A 33 3.94 -28.87 -4.64
CA VAL A 33 2.64 -28.89 -5.31
C VAL A 33 2.81 -29.06 -6.81
N ARG A 34 1.77 -29.57 -7.49
CA ARG A 34 1.79 -29.72 -8.96
C ARG A 34 1.46 -28.39 -9.65
N SER A 35 0.51 -27.63 -9.10
CA SER A 35 0.08 -26.34 -9.64
C SER A 35 0.27 -25.22 -8.62
N ILE A 36 0.50 -23.99 -9.11
CA ILE A 36 0.47 -22.79 -8.28
C ILE A 36 -0.86 -22.57 -7.55
N GLU A 37 -1.97 -23.12 -8.07
CA GLU A 37 -3.30 -23.06 -7.44
C GLU A 37 -3.36 -23.78 -6.09
N ASP A 38 -2.46 -24.75 -5.88
CA ASP A 38 -2.41 -25.53 -4.63
C ASP A 38 -1.48 -24.88 -3.59
N ILE A 39 -0.86 -23.74 -3.89
CA ILE A 39 -0.05 -23.00 -2.92
C ILE A 39 -0.98 -22.31 -1.92
N ILE A 40 -1.04 -22.90 -0.73
CA ILE A 40 -1.75 -22.32 0.42
C ILE A 40 -0.73 -22.01 1.51
N LEU A 41 -0.65 -20.74 1.91
CA LEU A 41 0.19 -20.27 3.00
C LEU A 41 -0.70 -19.90 4.19
N THR A 42 -0.44 -20.47 5.36
CA THR A 42 -1.12 -20.10 6.60
C THR A 42 -0.21 -19.19 7.41
N ALA A 43 -0.61 -17.93 7.56
CA ALA A 43 0.00 -16.98 8.46
C ALA A 43 -0.69 -17.02 9.82
N VAL A 44 0.08 -16.98 10.91
CA VAL A 44 -0.43 -16.95 12.28
C VAL A 44 0.24 -15.83 13.04
N VAL A 45 -0.54 -14.91 13.59
CA VAL A 45 -0.10 -13.87 14.53
C VAL A 45 -0.63 -14.19 15.91
N THR A 46 0.26 -14.25 16.89
CA THR A 46 -0.07 -14.53 18.29
C THR A 46 0.33 -13.35 19.14
N ASN A 47 -0.56 -12.97 20.07
CA ASN A 47 -0.27 -12.03 21.14
C ASN A 47 0.12 -12.83 22.40
N PRO A 48 1.41 -13.07 22.68
CA PRO A 48 1.84 -13.79 23.88
C PRO A 48 1.77 -12.94 25.16
N THR A 49 1.38 -11.67 25.08
CA THR A 49 1.39 -10.76 26.24
C THR A 49 0.17 -10.98 27.14
N GLU A 50 0.17 -10.32 28.30
CA GLU A 50 -0.92 -10.37 29.28
C GLU A 50 -2.01 -9.31 29.01
N SER A 51 -1.86 -8.47 27.99
CA SER A 51 -2.80 -7.42 27.62
C SER A 51 -3.31 -7.60 26.20
N GLU A 52 -4.47 -7.04 25.88
CA GLU A 52 -4.93 -6.98 24.49
C GLU A 52 -4.03 -6.09 23.64
N VAL A 53 -3.91 -6.44 22.36
CA VAL A 53 -3.15 -5.67 21.36
C VAL A 53 -4.05 -5.41 20.17
N ARG A 54 -4.09 -4.15 19.72
CA ARG A 54 -4.75 -3.76 18.47
C ARG A 54 -3.70 -3.48 17.41
N ILE A 55 -3.86 -4.08 16.24
CA ILE A 55 -2.94 -3.96 15.10
C ILE A 55 -3.70 -3.85 13.78
N THR A 56 -3.07 -3.27 12.77
CA THR A 56 -3.61 -3.23 11.41
C THR A 56 -3.64 -4.61 10.78
N SER A 57 -4.72 -4.91 10.04
CA SER A 57 -4.82 -6.10 9.17
C SER A 57 -4.51 -5.79 7.70
N ALA A 58 -4.66 -4.54 7.28
CA ALA A 58 -4.39 -4.14 5.89
C ALA A 58 -2.90 -4.20 5.52
N ASP A 59 -2.63 -4.57 4.27
CA ASP A 59 -1.31 -4.55 3.61
C ASP A 59 -0.21 -5.35 4.35
N ASN A 60 -0.61 -6.42 5.03
CA ASN A 60 0.30 -7.34 5.69
C ASN A 60 -0.21 -8.79 5.66
N ILE A 61 0.45 -9.70 6.36
CA ILE A 61 0.11 -11.13 6.41
C ILE A 61 -1.22 -11.47 7.10
N LEU A 62 -1.88 -10.51 7.75
CA LEU A 62 -3.25 -10.63 8.24
C LEU A 62 -4.30 -10.13 7.24
N ASP A 63 -3.88 -9.62 6.08
CA ASP A 63 -4.80 -9.17 5.05
C ASP A 63 -5.41 -10.37 4.34
N ASP A 64 -6.73 -10.47 4.33
CA ASP A 64 -7.47 -11.53 3.63
C ASP A 64 -7.94 -11.10 2.23
N ALA A 65 -7.59 -9.88 1.81
CA ALA A 65 -7.80 -9.38 0.47
C ALA A 65 -6.67 -9.82 -0.47
N ASN A 66 -6.84 -9.49 -1.75
CA ASN A 66 -5.89 -9.81 -2.82
C ASN A 66 -4.69 -8.83 -2.90
N THR A 67 -4.12 -8.44 -1.75
CA THR A 67 -2.99 -7.50 -1.62
C THR A 67 -1.64 -8.22 -1.50
N GLU A 68 -0.52 -7.49 -1.45
CA GLU A 68 0.83 -8.08 -1.42
C GLU A 68 1.25 -8.45 0.02
N SER A 69 0.70 -9.54 0.56
CA SER A 69 1.10 -10.07 1.87
C SER A 69 2.49 -10.74 1.87
N PHE A 70 3.07 -11.04 0.70
CA PHE A 70 4.35 -11.73 0.56
C PHE A 70 5.24 -11.09 -0.51
N ALA A 71 6.52 -10.88 -0.22
CA ALA A 71 7.49 -10.69 -1.30
C ALA A 71 7.91 -12.08 -1.83
N VAL A 72 7.65 -12.33 -3.12
CA VAL A 72 7.91 -13.63 -3.76
C VAL A 72 9.16 -13.55 -4.63
N SER A 73 10.00 -14.58 -4.57
CA SER A 73 11.19 -14.71 -5.40
C SER A 73 11.44 -16.15 -5.86
N LYS A 74 12.18 -16.28 -6.96
CA LYS A 74 12.73 -17.54 -7.45
C LYS A 74 14.17 -17.29 -7.87
N ASP A 75 15.10 -18.11 -7.38
CA ASP A 75 16.53 -18.01 -7.70
C ASP A 75 17.14 -16.60 -7.44
N GLY A 76 16.58 -15.89 -6.46
CA GLY A 76 16.98 -14.53 -6.11
C GLY A 76 16.31 -13.42 -6.93
N GLU A 77 15.56 -13.77 -7.98
CA GLU A 77 14.80 -12.81 -8.78
C GLU A 77 13.38 -12.65 -8.24
N ARG A 78 12.88 -11.41 -8.22
CA ARG A 78 11.53 -11.09 -7.72
C ARG A 78 10.48 -11.58 -8.72
N VAL A 79 9.52 -12.34 -8.21
CA VAL A 79 8.28 -12.66 -8.94
C VAL A 79 7.34 -11.48 -8.84
N VAL A 80 6.82 -11.05 -9.98
CA VAL A 80 6.05 -9.82 -10.08
C VAL A 80 4.66 -10.00 -9.48
N PHE A 81 4.28 -9.10 -8.56
CA PHE A 81 2.93 -9.03 -8.01
C PHE A 81 1.95 -8.38 -9.01
N ALA A 82 0.77 -8.98 -9.15
CA ALA A 82 -0.29 -8.60 -10.09
C ALA A 82 -1.68 -8.50 -9.41
N GLY A 83 -1.71 -8.46 -8.08
CA GLY A 83 -2.94 -8.25 -7.30
C GLY A 83 -3.29 -6.77 -7.13
N VAL A 84 -4.02 -6.48 -6.05
CA VAL A 84 -4.55 -5.16 -5.72
C VAL A 84 -3.52 -4.33 -4.95
N ARG A 85 -3.34 -3.06 -5.33
CA ARG A 85 -2.64 -2.03 -4.55
C ARG A 85 -3.66 -1.06 -3.97
N MET A 86 -3.63 -0.72 -2.69
CA MET A 86 -4.71 0.07 -2.09
C MET A 86 -4.22 1.14 -1.12
N THR A 87 -4.92 2.28 -1.11
CA THR A 87 -4.93 3.17 0.06
C THR A 87 -5.98 2.66 1.06
N ALA A 88 -5.54 1.94 2.09
CA ALA A 88 -6.42 1.50 3.19
C ALA A 88 -7.03 2.70 3.96
N ASN A 89 -8.32 2.62 4.29
CA ASN A 89 -8.96 3.59 5.17
C ASN A 89 -8.80 3.18 6.64
N LEU A 90 -7.73 3.65 7.29
CA LEU A 90 -7.43 3.30 8.68
C LEU A 90 -8.37 3.91 9.73
N GLU A 91 -9.33 4.74 9.33
CA GLU A 91 -10.42 5.16 10.24
C GLU A 91 -11.49 4.06 10.41
N LEU A 92 -11.50 3.06 9.52
CA LEU A 92 -12.46 1.95 9.56
C LEU A 92 -11.92 0.79 10.38
N ASP A 93 -12.72 0.33 11.34
CA ASP A 93 -12.39 -0.81 12.21
C ASP A 93 -12.11 -2.11 11.43
N THR A 94 -12.60 -2.24 10.20
CA THR A 94 -12.34 -3.40 9.31
C THR A 94 -10.86 -3.55 8.94
N ASN A 95 -10.06 -2.49 9.04
CA ASN A 95 -8.62 -2.54 8.82
C ASN A 95 -7.82 -2.81 10.10
N TRP A 96 -8.50 -3.15 11.20
CA TRP A 96 -7.90 -3.41 12.49
C TRP A 96 -8.35 -4.76 13.04
N VAL A 97 -7.43 -5.41 13.74
CA VAL A 97 -7.68 -6.61 14.53
C VAL A 97 -7.27 -6.33 15.95
N THR A 98 -8.12 -6.72 16.90
CA THR A 98 -7.78 -6.76 18.32
C THR A 98 -7.54 -8.22 18.72
N LEU A 99 -6.32 -8.52 19.18
CA LEU A 99 -5.92 -9.81 19.70
C LEU A 99 -5.94 -9.77 21.23
N PRO A 100 -6.82 -10.53 21.90
CA PRO A 100 -6.76 -10.70 23.34
C PRO A 100 -5.41 -11.27 23.81
N ALA A 101 -5.12 -11.11 25.09
CA ALA A 101 -3.96 -11.74 25.73
C ALA A 101 -3.94 -13.26 25.50
N GLY A 102 -2.81 -13.77 25.02
CA GLY A 102 -2.62 -15.19 24.71
C GLY A 102 -3.34 -15.70 23.46
N ALA A 103 -4.06 -14.85 22.72
CA ALA A 103 -4.82 -15.27 21.54
C ALA A 103 -3.97 -15.28 20.26
N SER A 104 -4.41 -16.09 19.30
CA SER A 104 -3.84 -16.16 17.96
C SER A 104 -4.91 -15.93 16.90
N LEU A 105 -4.53 -15.29 15.80
CA LEU A 105 -5.31 -15.22 14.57
C LEU A 105 -4.55 -15.94 13.46
N ALA A 106 -5.25 -16.77 12.70
CA ALA A 106 -4.72 -17.47 11.54
C ALA A 106 -5.44 -17.02 10.26
N VAL A 107 -4.68 -16.73 9.21
CA VAL A 107 -5.18 -16.33 7.89
C VAL A 107 -4.55 -17.24 6.85
N ASN A 108 -5.39 -17.79 5.97
CA ASN A 108 -4.95 -18.58 4.83
C ASN A 108 -4.87 -17.71 3.59
N HIS A 109 -3.78 -17.86 2.84
CA HIS A 109 -3.49 -17.11 1.64
C HIS A 109 -3.38 -18.05 0.45
N THR A 110 -4.13 -17.74 -0.60
CA THR A 110 -3.94 -18.29 -1.95
C THR A 110 -3.25 -17.23 -2.79
N VAL A 111 -2.18 -17.60 -3.49
CA VAL A 111 -1.28 -16.64 -4.14
C VAL A 111 -1.22 -16.78 -5.66
N SER A 112 -1.83 -17.84 -6.23
CA SER A 112 -1.74 -18.19 -7.65
C SER A 112 -2.09 -17.04 -8.60
N GLN A 113 -3.15 -16.30 -8.27
CA GLN A 113 -3.66 -15.19 -9.08
C GLN A 113 -2.97 -13.85 -8.82
N LEU A 114 -2.10 -13.80 -7.79
CA LEU A 114 -1.50 -12.57 -7.30
C LEU A 114 -0.06 -12.36 -7.79
N TYR A 115 0.57 -13.38 -8.37
CA TYR A 115 1.94 -13.28 -8.87
C TYR A 115 2.07 -13.96 -10.24
N ASP A 116 2.92 -13.37 -11.10
CA ASP A 116 3.27 -13.93 -12.39
C ASP A 116 4.34 -15.03 -12.24
N PHE A 117 3.91 -16.21 -11.78
CA PHE A 117 4.78 -17.39 -11.70
C PHE A 117 5.22 -17.91 -13.08
N GLU A 118 4.42 -17.65 -14.12
CA GLU A 118 4.61 -18.18 -15.47
C GLU A 118 5.92 -17.70 -16.07
N SER A 119 6.21 -16.40 -15.94
CA SER A 119 7.46 -15.80 -16.45
C SER A 119 8.73 -16.37 -15.80
N HIS A 120 8.60 -17.06 -14.66
CA HIS A 120 9.70 -17.70 -13.95
C HIS A 120 9.78 -19.23 -14.17
N GLY A 121 8.74 -19.88 -14.67
CA GLY A 121 8.71 -21.35 -14.87
C GLY A 121 8.64 -22.16 -13.57
N THR A 122 8.44 -23.48 -13.67
CA THR A 122 8.40 -24.42 -12.53
C THR A 122 9.67 -24.37 -11.66
N GLY A 123 9.56 -24.66 -10.36
CA GLY A 123 10.69 -24.70 -9.44
C GLY A 123 10.33 -24.23 -8.03
N LYS A 124 11.34 -23.80 -7.27
CA LYS A 124 11.19 -23.39 -5.87
C LYS A 124 10.95 -21.89 -5.75
N PHE A 125 9.75 -21.53 -5.31
CA PHE A 125 9.39 -20.15 -4.99
C PHE A 125 9.55 -19.91 -3.50
N THR A 126 10.14 -18.77 -3.15
CA THR A 126 10.36 -18.33 -1.77
C THR A 126 9.44 -17.17 -1.46
N PHE A 127 8.71 -17.29 -0.36
CA PHE A 127 7.71 -16.35 0.12
C PHE A 127 8.21 -15.71 1.40
N LYS A 128 8.62 -14.44 1.32
CA LYS A 128 8.98 -13.64 2.49
C LYS A 128 7.74 -12.91 3.01
N PRO A 129 7.27 -13.19 4.24
CA PRO A 129 6.06 -12.56 4.78
C PRO A 129 6.22 -11.06 5.04
N SER A 130 5.19 -10.26 4.75
CA SER A 130 5.08 -8.87 5.20
C SER A 130 4.45 -8.82 6.61
N ALA A 131 5.29 -8.76 7.64
CA ALA A 131 4.87 -8.76 9.04
C ALA A 131 5.12 -7.39 9.71
N SER A 132 4.58 -6.34 9.11
CA SER A 132 4.62 -4.98 9.64
C SER A 132 3.24 -4.55 10.13
N PHE A 133 3.16 -4.16 11.40
CA PHE A 133 1.89 -3.86 12.07
C PHE A 133 1.90 -2.48 12.69
N VAL A 134 0.83 -1.73 12.48
CA VAL A 134 0.64 -0.44 13.14
C VAL A 134 -0.36 -0.62 14.27
N SER A 135 -0.06 -0.07 15.45
CA SER A 135 -1.01 -0.03 16.59
C SER A 135 -1.76 1.31 16.71
N ASP A 136 -1.23 2.33 16.04
CA ASP A 136 -1.79 3.68 15.94
C ASP A 136 -1.15 4.36 14.71
N ILE A 137 -1.94 5.04 13.88
CA ILE A 137 -1.51 5.63 12.60
C ILE A 137 -0.35 6.63 12.73
N THR A 138 -0.12 7.16 13.92
CA THR A 138 0.98 8.10 14.23
C THR A 138 2.26 7.40 14.68
N LYS A 139 2.21 6.10 15.00
CA LYS A 139 3.35 5.32 15.49
C LYS A 139 4.10 4.66 14.35
N VAL A 140 5.39 4.41 14.61
CA VAL A 140 6.21 3.60 13.71
C VAL A 140 5.67 2.16 13.70
N PRO A 141 5.50 1.55 12.53
CA PRO A 141 5.11 0.16 12.42
C PRO A 141 6.10 -0.75 13.15
N VAL A 142 5.55 -1.76 13.80
CA VAL A 142 6.30 -2.85 14.41
C VAL A 142 6.49 -3.91 13.36
N THR A 143 7.74 -4.11 12.94
CA THR A 143 8.10 -5.18 12.00
C THR A 143 8.67 -6.36 12.76
N VAL A 144 8.08 -7.53 12.53
CA VAL A 144 8.56 -8.81 13.07
C VAL A 144 9.36 -9.51 11.97
N ASP A 145 10.57 -9.97 12.27
CA ASP A 145 11.34 -10.78 11.32
C ASP A 145 10.76 -12.19 11.29
N VAL A 146 10.39 -12.66 10.10
CA VAL A 146 9.74 -13.96 9.90
C VAL A 146 10.50 -14.72 8.84
N GLU A 147 10.81 -15.99 9.14
CA GLU A 147 11.45 -16.87 8.19
C GLU A 147 10.63 -16.99 6.91
N SER A 148 11.32 -17.01 5.77
CA SER A 148 10.68 -17.22 4.48
C SER A 148 10.28 -18.69 4.32
N VAL A 149 9.19 -18.91 3.61
CA VAL A 149 8.70 -20.26 3.29
C VAL A 149 9.03 -20.57 1.83
N THR A 150 9.47 -21.79 1.54
CA THR A 150 9.74 -22.24 0.16
C THR A 150 8.75 -23.32 -0.25
N VAL A 151 8.18 -23.18 -1.44
CA VAL A 151 7.29 -24.18 -2.05
C VAL A 151 7.81 -24.53 -3.44
N GLU A 152 7.91 -25.83 -3.73
CA GLU A 152 8.27 -26.34 -5.05
C GLU A 152 7.03 -26.58 -5.91
N VAL A 153 6.95 -25.95 -7.08
CA VAL A 153 5.89 -26.18 -8.08
C VAL A 153 6.46 -26.99 -9.23
N THR A 154 5.88 -28.16 -9.51
CA THR A 154 6.48 -29.14 -10.43
C THR A 154 5.93 -29.14 -11.84
N GLU A 155 4.73 -28.59 -12.09
CA GLU A 155 4.08 -28.70 -13.41
C GLU A 155 3.46 -27.38 -13.89
N ASP A 156 2.42 -26.88 -13.23
CA ASP A 156 1.59 -25.80 -13.76
C ASP A 156 1.86 -24.47 -13.03
N VAL A 157 2.50 -23.56 -13.76
CA VAL A 157 2.76 -22.17 -13.36
C VAL A 157 2.01 -21.17 -14.22
N THR A 158 1.03 -21.61 -15.01
CA THR A 158 0.31 -20.75 -15.96
C THR A 158 -0.39 -19.61 -15.22
N PHE A 159 -0.14 -18.36 -15.63
CA PHE A 159 -0.69 -17.22 -14.94
C PHE A 159 -2.18 -17.05 -15.27
N ARG A 160 -3.00 -16.97 -14.21
CA ARG A 160 -4.44 -16.79 -14.29
C ARG A 160 -4.82 -15.54 -13.51
N PRO A 161 -4.91 -14.37 -14.18
CA PRO A 161 -5.09 -13.11 -13.48
C PRO A 161 -6.43 -13.07 -12.76
N LEU A 162 -6.42 -12.49 -11.56
CA LEU A 162 -7.60 -12.27 -10.73
C LEU A 162 -8.66 -11.41 -11.42
N PHE A 163 -8.22 -10.47 -12.28
CA PHE A 163 -9.08 -9.57 -13.02
C PHE A 163 -8.87 -9.75 -14.51
N THR A 164 -9.96 -9.89 -15.26
CA THR A 164 -9.91 -9.99 -16.73
C THR A 164 -9.60 -8.62 -17.33
N ARG A 165 -8.66 -8.60 -18.27
CA ARG A 165 -8.25 -7.40 -18.99
C ARG A 165 -9.30 -7.00 -20.03
N ASP A 166 -9.83 -5.78 -19.95
CA ASP A 166 -10.19 -5.08 -21.19
C ASP A 166 -8.87 -4.64 -21.84
N GLU A 167 -8.63 -5.00 -23.10
CA GLU A 167 -7.35 -4.75 -23.77
C GLU A 167 -7.00 -3.26 -23.78
N VAL A 168 -6.18 -2.82 -22.84
CA VAL A 168 -5.59 -1.49 -22.88
C VAL A 168 -4.44 -1.51 -23.89
N PRO A 169 -4.43 -0.61 -24.90
CA PRO A 169 -3.33 -0.53 -25.85
C PRO A 169 -1.99 -0.33 -25.12
N ALA A 170 -0.96 -1.09 -25.53
CA ALA A 170 0.38 -0.97 -24.99
C ALA A 170 0.85 0.50 -25.06
N GLY A 171 1.27 1.06 -23.92
CA GLY A 171 1.73 2.45 -23.83
C GLY A 171 0.69 3.44 -23.31
N ALA A 172 -0.47 2.99 -22.82
CA ALA A 172 -1.43 3.83 -22.14
C ALA A 172 -0.92 4.36 -20.79
N ARG A 173 -0.67 5.67 -20.71
CA ARG A 173 -0.09 6.37 -19.56
C ARG A 173 -0.91 7.60 -19.16
N GLN A 174 -2.22 7.56 -19.31
CA GLN A 174 -3.05 8.65 -18.83
C GLN A 174 -4.34 8.20 -18.21
N SER A 175 -4.58 8.70 -17.02
CA SER A 175 -5.83 8.59 -16.30
C SER A 175 -6.94 9.49 -16.88
N THR A 176 -8.07 8.88 -17.20
CA THR A 176 -9.33 9.52 -17.61
C THR A 176 -10.41 9.16 -16.60
N VAL A 177 -11.13 10.16 -16.11
CA VAL A 177 -12.24 9.93 -15.16
C VAL A 177 -13.42 9.29 -15.89
N ASN A 178 -13.78 8.08 -15.46
CA ASN A 178 -14.97 7.36 -15.88
C ASN A 178 -15.95 7.29 -14.70
N CYS A 179 -16.84 8.27 -14.64
CA CYS A 179 -17.77 8.42 -13.55
C CYS A 179 -19.08 9.01 -14.06
N GLY A 180 -20.17 8.26 -13.91
CA GLY A 180 -21.51 8.68 -14.35
C GLY A 180 -22.13 9.78 -13.48
N ASP A 181 -21.69 9.90 -12.23
CA ASP A 181 -22.11 10.97 -11.32
C ASP A 181 -21.30 12.25 -11.62
N GLY A 182 -21.99 13.30 -12.08
CA GLY A 182 -21.34 14.55 -12.49
C GLY A 182 -20.57 15.27 -11.38
N ASN A 183 -21.04 15.21 -10.14
CA ASN A 183 -20.38 15.86 -9.00
C ASN A 183 -19.14 15.09 -8.59
N ARG A 184 -19.26 13.77 -8.43
CA ARG A 184 -18.11 12.89 -8.15
C ARG A 184 -17.09 12.99 -9.26
N ALA A 185 -17.52 12.96 -10.52
CA ALA A 185 -16.64 13.09 -11.67
C ALA A 185 -15.86 14.42 -11.65
N GLN A 186 -16.49 15.52 -11.24
CA GLN A 186 -15.81 16.80 -11.10
C GLN A 186 -14.77 16.78 -9.97
N ILE A 187 -15.12 16.23 -8.81
CA ILE A 187 -14.17 16.08 -7.69
C ILE A 187 -12.96 15.24 -8.12
N LEU A 188 -13.16 14.16 -8.87
CA LEU A 188 -12.07 13.33 -9.39
C LEU A 188 -11.20 14.09 -10.41
N ARG A 189 -11.79 14.87 -11.32
CA ARG A 189 -11.04 15.70 -12.26
C ARG A 189 -10.20 16.75 -11.55
N ASP A 190 -10.77 17.42 -10.55
CA ASP A 190 -10.07 18.43 -9.76
C ASP A 190 -8.93 17.79 -8.94
N SER A 191 -9.18 16.63 -8.35
CA SER A 191 -8.18 15.88 -7.57
C SER A 191 -7.04 15.37 -8.45
N LEU A 192 -7.35 14.88 -9.66
CA LEU A 192 -6.36 14.47 -10.66
C LEU A 192 -5.51 15.66 -11.12
N ALA A 193 -6.13 16.79 -11.45
CA ALA A 193 -5.41 17.99 -11.85
C ALA A 193 -4.46 18.48 -10.74
N ASP A 194 -4.93 18.49 -9.50
CA ASP A 194 -4.14 18.93 -8.35
C ASP A 194 -3.01 17.95 -8.01
N ALA A 195 -3.26 16.64 -8.03
CA ALA A 195 -2.24 15.60 -7.84
C ALA A 195 -1.07 15.77 -8.83
N ARG A 196 -1.39 16.06 -10.08
CA ARG A 196 -0.39 16.27 -11.14
C ARG A 196 0.38 17.57 -10.98
N ALA A 197 -0.30 18.66 -10.62
CA ALA A 197 0.36 19.93 -10.34
C ALA A 197 1.37 19.77 -9.18
N ARG A 198 0.99 19.01 -8.15
CA ARG A 198 1.85 18.67 -7.00
C ARG A 198 3.04 17.80 -7.39
N ALA A 199 2.82 16.77 -8.19
CA ALA A 199 3.90 15.95 -8.73
C ALA A 199 4.88 16.80 -9.56
N GLY A 200 4.38 17.69 -10.41
CA GLY A 200 5.20 18.62 -11.18
C GLY A 200 5.99 19.59 -10.30
N GLY A 201 5.37 20.12 -9.23
CA GLY A 201 6.05 20.93 -8.22
C GLY A 201 7.16 20.17 -7.49
N ALA A 202 6.93 18.91 -7.15
CA ALA A 202 7.94 18.05 -6.54
C ALA A 202 9.10 17.74 -7.51
N ALA A 203 8.81 17.41 -8.77
CA ALA A 203 9.82 17.25 -9.80
C ALA A 203 10.67 18.52 -9.98
N TYR A 204 10.04 19.70 -9.99
CA TYR A 204 10.76 20.96 -10.04
C TYR A 204 11.64 21.18 -8.81
N ASP A 205 11.14 20.96 -7.60
CA ASP A 205 11.91 21.12 -6.35
C ASP A 205 13.14 20.21 -6.31
N ILE A 206 13.01 18.95 -6.74
CA ILE A 206 14.15 18.00 -6.79
C ILE A 206 15.30 18.55 -7.63
N ARG A 207 14.99 19.27 -8.72
CA ARG A 207 15.99 19.88 -9.62
C ARG A 207 16.52 21.20 -9.09
N ALA A 208 15.63 22.05 -8.58
CA ALA A 208 15.97 23.40 -8.12
C ALA A 208 16.68 23.39 -6.75
N ASN A 209 16.26 22.48 -5.86
CA ASN A 209 16.71 22.35 -4.47
C ASN A 209 17.03 20.88 -4.14
N PRO A 210 18.07 20.28 -4.75
CA PRO A 210 18.35 18.84 -4.62
C PRO A 210 18.64 18.37 -3.19
N ASN A 211 18.90 19.29 -2.25
CA ASN A 211 19.12 18.97 -0.83
C ASN A 211 18.03 19.58 0.08
N SER A 212 16.82 19.79 -0.44
CA SER A 212 15.71 20.34 0.33
C SER A 212 15.40 19.49 1.57
N VAL A 213 14.80 20.10 2.60
CA VAL A 213 14.35 19.38 3.80
C VAL A 213 13.35 18.29 3.42
N ALA A 214 12.45 18.59 2.47
CA ALA A 214 11.52 17.62 1.91
C ALA A 214 12.26 16.44 1.24
N TRP A 215 13.25 16.70 0.37
CA TRP A 215 14.04 15.65 -0.26
C TRP A 215 14.70 14.74 0.77
N ASN A 216 15.48 15.31 1.69
CA ASN A 216 16.22 14.51 2.68
C ASN A 216 15.28 13.67 3.56
N ARG A 217 14.10 14.19 3.87
CA ARG A 217 13.08 13.51 4.66
C ARG A 217 12.49 12.30 3.94
N TYR A 218 12.02 12.49 2.71
CA TYR A 218 11.22 11.46 2.02
C TYR A 218 12.01 10.62 1.03
N PHE A 219 13.12 11.09 0.48
CA PHE A 219 13.91 10.33 -0.51
C PHE A 219 15.42 10.41 -0.25
N GLY A 220 15.84 10.90 0.92
CA GLY A 220 17.25 10.94 1.29
C GLY A 220 17.96 9.60 1.08
N GLY A 221 19.05 9.62 0.30
CA GLY A 221 19.82 8.45 -0.09
C GLY A 221 19.34 7.73 -1.37
N ALA A 222 18.16 8.06 -1.89
CA ALA A 222 17.69 7.55 -3.19
C ALA A 222 18.32 8.34 -4.36
N ASN A 223 18.17 7.82 -5.57
CA ASN A 223 18.66 8.48 -6.78
C ASN A 223 17.74 9.63 -7.20
N HIS A 224 18.27 10.86 -7.25
CA HIS A 224 17.52 12.05 -7.68
C HIS A 224 16.87 11.92 -9.04
N ASN A 225 17.58 11.39 -10.04
CA ASN A 225 17.06 11.28 -11.40
C ASN A 225 15.89 10.31 -11.47
N ASP A 226 15.97 9.20 -10.74
CA ASP A 226 14.91 8.18 -10.74
C ASP A 226 13.65 8.70 -10.05
N VAL A 227 13.80 9.36 -8.89
CA VAL A 227 12.66 9.95 -8.16
C VAL A 227 12.06 11.11 -8.96
N TRP A 228 12.90 11.99 -9.51
CA TRP A 228 12.46 13.07 -10.40
C TRP A 228 11.64 12.53 -11.57
N TRP A 229 12.15 11.48 -12.23
CA TRP A 229 11.49 10.87 -13.39
C TRP A 229 10.13 10.29 -13.01
N ARG A 230 9.98 9.67 -11.85
CA ARG A 230 8.67 9.18 -11.38
C ARG A 230 7.69 10.30 -11.13
N PHE A 231 8.10 11.40 -10.49
CA PHE A 231 7.23 12.58 -10.36
C PHE A 231 6.87 13.21 -11.71
N ASP A 232 7.81 13.26 -12.65
CA ASP A 232 7.57 13.76 -14.01
C ASP A 232 6.57 12.89 -14.78
N MET A 233 6.67 11.56 -14.67
CA MET A 233 5.70 10.62 -15.24
C MET A 233 4.29 10.85 -14.67
N ILE A 234 4.17 11.03 -13.35
CA ILE A 234 2.88 11.30 -12.70
C ILE A 234 2.33 12.67 -13.16
N ALA A 235 3.16 13.69 -13.23
CA ALA A 235 2.75 15.02 -13.69
C ALA A 235 2.28 14.99 -15.17
N GLY A 236 3.00 14.25 -16.02
CA GLY A 236 2.79 14.11 -17.46
C GLY A 236 1.65 13.20 -17.90
N ASP A 237 0.88 12.63 -16.96
CA ASP A 237 -0.29 11.75 -17.17
C ASP A 237 -1.46 12.48 -17.88
N LEU A 238 -1.25 13.01 -19.12
CA LEU A 238 -2.11 13.88 -19.96
C LEU A 238 -2.96 13.16 -21.00
N ALA A 239 -4.08 13.78 -21.43
CA ALA A 239 -5.01 13.39 -22.52
C ALA A 239 -4.38 12.62 -23.70
N SER A 240 -3.18 13.03 -24.08
CA SER A 240 -2.42 12.54 -25.22
C SER A 240 -1.64 11.25 -24.99
N SER A 241 -1.57 10.75 -23.75
CA SER A 241 -0.64 9.69 -23.34
C SER A 241 -1.29 8.31 -23.22
N GLY A 242 -2.60 8.17 -23.49
CA GLY A 242 -3.33 6.90 -23.66
C GLY A 242 -4.49 6.68 -22.67
N VAL A 243 -4.86 5.43 -22.37
CA VAL A 243 -6.14 5.09 -21.71
C VAL A 243 -5.95 4.26 -20.42
N ARG A 244 -5.90 4.92 -19.27
CA ARG A 244 -6.15 4.37 -17.93
C ARG A 244 -7.45 4.98 -17.43
N GLN A 245 -8.32 4.21 -16.82
CA GLN A 245 -9.58 4.71 -16.29
C GLN A 245 -9.48 4.96 -14.77
N ILE A 246 -10.14 6.03 -14.31
CA ILE A 246 -10.41 6.29 -12.90
C ILE A 246 -11.91 6.14 -12.69
N TYR A 247 -12.32 5.06 -12.07
CA TYR A 247 -13.71 4.75 -11.79
C TYR A 247 -14.17 5.30 -10.44
N CYS A 248 -15.45 5.67 -10.33
CA CYS A 248 -16.03 6.22 -9.09
C CYS A 248 -17.22 5.41 -8.53
N ASN A 249 -17.61 4.38 -9.25
CA ASN A 249 -18.85 3.62 -9.07
C ASN A 249 -18.65 2.14 -9.46
N GLN A 250 -17.40 1.66 -9.41
CA GLN A 250 -17.04 0.29 -9.66
C GLN A 250 -16.13 -0.20 -8.54
N ASP A 251 -16.32 -1.45 -8.14
CA ASP A 251 -15.49 -2.13 -7.16
C ASP A 251 -15.30 -3.60 -7.58
N PRO A 252 -14.62 -3.88 -8.71
CA PRO A 252 -14.36 -5.26 -9.15
C PRO A 252 -13.60 -6.11 -8.13
N ALA A 253 -12.84 -5.49 -7.21
CA ALA A 253 -12.11 -6.19 -6.17
C ALA A 253 -12.95 -6.44 -4.91
N GLY A 254 -14.08 -5.76 -4.74
CA GLY A 254 -14.94 -5.88 -3.56
C GLY A 254 -14.31 -5.30 -2.28
N ILE A 255 -13.38 -4.35 -2.39
CA ILE A 255 -12.60 -3.83 -1.24
C ILE A 255 -12.96 -2.39 -0.85
N CYS A 256 -13.94 -1.75 -1.49
CA CYS A 256 -14.31 -0.37 -1.15
C CYS A 256 -14.98 -0.20 0.23
N ASN A 257 -15.29 -1.31 0.92
CA ASN A 257 -15.70 -1.29 2.31
C ASN A 257 -14.53 -1.03 3.28
N ARG A 258 -13.27 -1.07 2.81
CA ARG A 258 -12.07 -0.89 3.63
C ARG A 258 -10.99 -0.02 2.98
N ALA A 259 -11.03 0.19 1.67
CA ALA A 259 -10.13 1.09 0.95
C ALA A 259 -10.78 2.46 0.68
N SER A 260 -9.95 3.48 0.49
CA SER A 260 -10.40 4.76 -0.07
C SER A 260 -10.21 4.85 -1.57
N ALA A 261 -9.17 4.22 -2.08
CA ALA A 261 -8.95 3.99 -3.49
C ALA A 261 -8.02 2.78 -3.65
N TYR A 262 -7.97 2.23 -4.85
CA TYR A 262 -7.06 1.15 -5.18
C TYR A 262 -6.75 1.10 -6.68
N VAL A 263 -5.63 0.48 -7.05
CA VAL A 263 -5.22 0.20 -8.43
C VAL A 263 -5.27 -1.29 -8.72
N LEU A 264 -5.89 -1.64 -9.86
CA LEU A 264 -5.71 -2.96 -10.46
C LEU A 264 -4.56 -2.90 -11.45
N LEU A 265 -3.41 -3.43 -11.02
CA LEU A 265 -2.16 -3.36 -11.77
C LEU A 265 -1.87 -4.69 -12.46
N TYR A 266 -1.74 -4.66 -13.78
CA TYR A 266 -1.32 -5.81 -14.57
C TYR A 266 0.07 -5.56 -15.17
N LEU A 267 1.00 -6.47 -14.86
CA LEU A 267 2.39 -6.42 -15.29
C LEU A 267 2.68 -7.61 -16.20
N SER A 268 3.45 -7.37 -17.27
CA SER A 268 3.94 -8.41 -18.17
C SER A 268 5.41 -8.14 -18.47
N GLY A 269 6.30 -9.07 -18.10
CA GLY A 269 7.75 -8.88 -18.26
C GLY A 269 8.29 -7.62 -17.56
N GLY A 270 7.69 -7.26 -16.42
CA GLY A 270 8.00 -6.05 -15.65
C GLY A 270 7.41 -4.74 -16.18
N ALA A 271 6.69 -4.76 -17.30
CA ALA A 271 6.03 -3.58 -17.86
C ALA A 271 4.56 -3.48 -17.45
N ILE A 272 4.09 -2.28 -17.10
CA ILE A 272 2.67 -1.98 -16.87
C ILE A 272 1.92 -2.10 -18.19
N THR A 273 0.94 -3.00 -18.20
CA THR A 273 0.08 -3.28 -19.36
C THR A 273 -1.39 -3.01 -19.09
N SER A 274 -1.79 -2.88 -17.83
CA SER A 274 -3.03 -2.22 -17.38
C SER A 274 -2.84 -1.67 -15.96
N SER A 275 -3.56 -0.60 -15.59
CA SER A 275 -3.37 0.09 -14.30
C SER A 275 -4.56 0.95 -13.87
N ASP A 276 -5.80 0.47 -14.07
CA ASP A 276 -6.99 1.25 -13.74
C ASP A 276 -7.11 1.54 -12.23
N VAL A 277 -7.61 2.74 -11.92
CA VAL A 277 -7.80 3.24 -10.55
C VAL A 277 -9.29 3.19 -10.21
N TYR A 278 -9.61 2.75 -9.01
CA TYR A 278 -10.97 2.62 -8.50
C TYR A 278 -11.09 3.44 -7.23
N ILE A 279 -12.00 4.41 -7.23
CA ILE A 279 -12.21 5.33 -6.13
C ILE A 279 -13.43 4.90 -5.32
N CYS A 280 -13.22 4.72 -4.01
CA CYS A 280 -14.24 4.30 -3.07
C CYS A 280 -14.93 5.51 -2.40
N ASP A 281 -16.03 5.27 -1.69
CA ASP A 281 -16.85 6.34 -1.13
C ASP A 281 -16.11 7.18 -0.06
N SER A 282 -15.21 6.58 0.72
CA SER A 282 -14.46 7.31 1.75
C SER A 282 -13.51 8.36 1.17
N PHE A 283 -13.07 8.21 -0.08
CA PHE A 283 -12.23 9.20 -0.75
C PHE A 283 -12.83 10.61 -0.71
N TYR A 284 -14.15 10.70 -0.91
CA TYR A 284 -14.84 12.00 -1.00
C TYR A 284 -14.85 12.76 0.33
N ASN A 285 -14.61 12.07 1.44
CA ASN A 285 -14.55 12.66 2.77
C ASN A 285 -13.17 13.28 3.09
N PHE A 286 -12.13 12.96 2.30
CA PHE A 286 -10.82 13.54 2.55
C PHE A 286 -10.81 15.05 2.36
N PRO A 287 -9.99 15.79 3.11
CA PRO A 287 -9.83 17.23 2.95
C PRO A 287 -9.24 17.60 1.58
N ASN A 288 -9.37 18.88 1.22
CA ASN A 288 -8.69 19.42 0.05
C ASN A 288 -7.26 19.78 0.46
N THR A 289 -6.34 19.89 -0.49
CA THR A 289 -4.94 20.04 -0.07
C THR A 289 -4.58 21.38 0.56
N ARG A 290 -5.39 22.43 0.39
CA ARG A 290 -5.22 23.68 1.16
C ARG A 290 -5.20 23.43 2.68
N ASP A 291 -5.87 22.37 3.13
CA ASP A 291 -6.02 22.06 4.54
C ASP A 291 -4.67 21.59 5.15
N VAL A 292 -3.72 21.13 4.32
CA VAL A 292 -2.34 20.81 4.71
C VAL A 292 -1.62 21.99 5.37
N CYS A 293 -1.97 23.23 5.05
CA CYS A 293 -1.36 24.41 5.66
C CYS A 293 -1.54 24.46 7.18
N GLY A 294 -2.62 23.88 7.70
CA GLY A 294 -2.89 23.80 9.14
C GLY A 294 -2.26 22.59 9.84
N TRP A 295 -1.62 21.68 9.12
CA TRP A 295 -1.13 20.41 9.68
C TRP A 295 0.31 20.51 10.19
N ASP A 296 0.64 19.58 11.10
CA ASP A 296 2.04 19.34 11.50
C ASP A 296 2.79 18.72 10.31
N ILE A 297 3.94 19.31 9.98
CA ILE A 297 4.81 18.85 8.90
C ILE A 297 5.39 17.45 9.14
N ASN A 298 5.41 17.01 10.40
CA ASN A 298 5.88 15.68 10.79
C ASN A 298 4.74 14.63 10.75
N ASN A 299 3.49 15.07 10.59
CA ASN A 299 2.32 14.20 10.53
C ASN A 299 1.32 14.73 9.49
N LEU A 300 1.68 14.60 8.22
CA LEU A 300 0.83 14.98 7.10
C LEU A 300 -0.19 13.86 6.85
N GLY A 301 -1.48 14.21 6.84
CA GLY A 301 -2.55 13.28 6.52
C GLY A 301 -2.81 13.14 5.02
N TYR A 302 -3.89 12.45 4.69
CA TYR A 302 -4.38 12.29 3.33
C TYR A 302 -5.26 13.46 2.90
N THR A 303 -5.13 13.86 1.64
CA THR A 303 -6.05 14.79 0.96
C THR A 303 -6.57 14.10 -0.29
N LYS A 304 -7.65 14.60 -0.90
CA LYS A 304 -8.13 14.04 -2.18
C LYS A 304 -7.03 13.99 -3.25
N ALA A 305 -6.23 15.05 -3.38
CA ALA A 305 -5.11 15.09 -4.31
C ALA A 305 -3.94 14.21 -3.86
N GLY A 306 -3.71 14.06 -2.55
CA GLY A 306 -2.67 13.18 -2.00
C GLY A 306 -2.94 11.71 -2.29
N VAL A 307 -4.18 11.25 -2.01
CA VAL A 307 -4.63 9.89 -2.35
C VAL A 307 -4.55 9.69 -3.86
N MET A 308 -5.04 10.64 -4.67
CA MET A 308 -4.93 10.52 -6.12
C MET A 308 -3.47 10.42 -6.59
N LEU A 309 -2.54 11.19 -6.01
CA LEU A 309 -1.11 11.12 -6.34
C LEU A 309 -0.50 9.76 -5.94
N HIS A 310 -0.86 9.24 -4.76
CA HIS A 310 -0.49 7.91 -4.29
C HIS A 310 -0.94 6.83 -5.29
N GLU A 311 -2.21 6.82 -5.67
CA GLU A 311 -2.73 5.82 -6.63
C GLU A 311 -2.06 5.96 -8.02
N LEU A 312 -1.79 7.19 -8.46
CA LEU A 312 -1.05 7.43 -9.71
C LEU A 312 0.38 6.90 -9.65
N SER A 313 1.04 6.85 -8.48
CA SER A 313 2.38 6.26 -8.39
C SER A 313 2.34 4.74 -8.57
N HIS A 314 1.30 4.06 -8.06
CA HIS A 314 1.08 2.63 -8.38
C HIS A 314 0.85 2.48 -9.87
N ALA A 315 -0.03 3.30 -10.42
CA ALA A 315 -0.51 3.14 -11.78
C ALA A 315 0.55 3.48 -12.85
N THR A 316 1.49 4.37 -12.55
CA THR A 316 2.54 4.81 -13.49
C THR A 316 3.89 4.14 -13.26
N ALA A 317 4.19 3.72 -12.03
CA ALA A 317 5.52 3.27 -11.63
C ALA A 317 5.52 1.99 -10.79
N ALA A 318 4.37 1.34 -10.59
CA ALA A 318 4.23 0.12 -9.82
C ALA A 318 4.84 0.22 -8.41
N THR A 319 4.65 1.37 -7.75
CA THR A 319 5.00 1.52 -6.33
C THR A 319 4.26 0.50 -5.46
N THR A 320 4.71 0.33 -4.23
CA THR A 320 4.15 -0.55 -3.20
C THR A 320 3.67 0.28 -2.02
N ASP A 321 2.86 -0.33 -1.16
CA ASP A 321 2.41 0.26 0.10
C ASP A 321 3.23 -0.31 1.23
N VAL A 322 4.13 0.50 1.77
CA VAL A 322 5.01 0.13 2.86
C VAL A 322 4.57 0.85 4.12
N TYR A 323 4.72 2.18 4.17
CA TYR A 323 4.48 3.01 5.36
C TYR A 323 3.70 4.29 5.01
N TYR A 324 2.97 4.82 6.00
CA TYR A 324 2.28 6.11 5.96
C TYR A 324 3.21 7.33 6.20
N CYS A 325 2.74 8.55 5.95
CA CYS A 325 3.57 9.78 5.97
C CYS A 325 4.39 10.05 7.24
N GLY A 326 3.92 9.62 8.41
CA GLY A 326 4.71 9.71 9.65
C GLY A 326 5.94 8.80 9.59
N PRO A 327 5.76 7.47 9.50
CA PRO A 327 6.85 6.50 9.53
C PRO A 327 7.74 6.40 8.28
N VAL A 328 7.35 6.93 7.10
CA VAL A 328 8.15 6.80 5.85
C VAL A 328 9.61 7.24 5.96
N GLN A 329 9.96 8.07 6.94
CA GLN A 329 11.30 8.61 7.11
C GLN A 329 12.34 7.54 7.48
N SER A 330 11.91 6.46 8.15
CA SER A 330 12.78 5.37 8.59
C SER A 330 13.05 4.31 7.52
N LEU A 331 12.39 4.40 6.36
CA LEU A 331 12.59 3.48 5.24
C LEU A 331 14.00 3.59 4.66
N SER A 332 14.52 2.47 4.16
CA SER A 332 15.75 2.45 3.36
C SER A 332 15.56 3.24 2.06
N PRO A 333 16.63 3.68 1.38
CA PRO A 333 16.52 4.40 0.11
C PRO A 333 15.70 3.66 -0.97
N ALA A 334 15.84 2.34 -1.06
CA ALA A 334 15.11 1.52 -2.01
C ALA A 334 13.61 1.43 -1.66
N GLU A 335 13.28 1.30 -0.37
CA GLU A 335 11.89 1.33 0.08
C GLU A 335 11.27 2.71 -0.09
N LYS A 336 11.98 3.80 0.24
CA LYS A 336 11.53 5.17 -0.02
C LYS A 336 11.19 5.38 -1.48
N PHE A 337 12.06 4.91 -2.37
CA PHE A 337 11.81 4.97 -3.81
C PHE A 337 10.54 4.22 -4.19
N ASN A 338 10.30 3.04 -3.65
CA ASN A 338 9.17 2.20 -4.04
C ASN A 338 7.87 2.46 -3.28
N ASN A 339 7.88 3.17 -2.15
CA ASN A 339 6.67 3.42 -1.36
C ASN A 339 5.82 4.55 -1.94
N ALA A 340 4.54 4.29 -2.22
CA ALA A 340 3.61 5.27 -2.82
C ALA A 340 3.43 6.51 -1.94
N ASP A 341 3.34 6.33 -0.63
CA ASP A 341 3.16 7.44 0.30
C ASP A 341 4.35 8.40 0.33
N ASN A 342 5.59 7.94 0.11
CA ASN A 342 6.73 8.88 0.02
C ASN A 342 6.50 9.98 -1.04
N TYR A 343 5.81 9.66 -2.13
CA TYR A 343 5.48 10.62 -3.19
C TYR A 343 4.45 11.65 -2.72
N GLN A 344 3.32 11.20 -2.15
CA GLN A 344 2.27 12.13 -1.73
C GLN A 344 2.71 13.00 -0.54
N CYS A 345 3.48 12.44 0.40
CA CYS A 345 3.95 13.17 1.58
C CYS A 345 5.00 14.22 1.20
N MET A 346 5.93 13.90 0.30
CA MET A 346 6.89 14.90 -0.21
C MET A 346 6.15 16.03 -0.93
N ALA A 347 5.18 15.70 -1.78
CA ALA A 347 4.43 16.69 -2.53
C ALA A 347 3.60 17.61 -1.62
N HIS A 348 2.99 17.08 -0.56
CA HIS A 348 2.33 17.86 0.48
C HIS A 348 3.31 18.75 1.26
N HIS A 349 4.48 18.22 1.62
CA HIS A 349 5.52 19.00 2.31
C HIS A 349 5.95 20.21 1.48
N ILE A 350 6.23 19.99 0.20
CA ILE A 350 6.64 21.03 -0.75
C ILE A 350 5.54 22.08 -0.91
N TYR A 351 4.29 21.65 -1.10
CA TYR A 351 3.17 22.58 -1.13
C TYR A 351 3.10 23.43 0.13
N ARG A 352 3.24 22.80 1.31
CA ARG A 352 3.23 23.54 2.57
C ARG A 352 4.35 24.57 2.67
N GLN A 353 5.53 24.22 2.16
CA GLN A 353 6.70 25.10 2.18
C GLN A 353 6.55 26.33 1.28
N TYR A 354 5.84 26.21 0.15
CA TYR A 354 5.78 27.27 -0.87
C TYR A 354 4.42 27.98 -0.99
N ASN A 355 3.34 27.46 -0.39
CA ASN A 355 1.99 27.96 -0.63
C ASN A 355 1.17 28.34 0.64
N CYS A 356 1.72 28.23 1.85
CA CYS A 356 0.94 28.40 3.11
C CYS A 356 1.21 29.68 3.93
#